data_AF-A0A1B3XI53-F1
#
_entry.id   AF-A0A1B3XI53-F1
#
_cell.length_a   1.000
_cell.length_b   1.000
_cell.length_c   1.000
_cell.angle_alpha   90.00
_cell.angle_beta   90.00
_cell.angle_gamma   90.00
#
_symmetry.space_group_name_H-M   'P 1'
#
loop_
_entity.id
_entity.type
_entity.pdbx_description
1 polymer ?
#
loop_
_entity_poly.entity_id
_entity_poly.type
_entity_poly.pdbx_seq_one_letter_code
_entity_poly.pdbx_strand_id
1 'polypeptide(L)'
;MKVGVALLFTSFLLIFSGCAQNGAGQDKMEYEETKKMVVDILKTDDGKKAIQDIISDDKTKAELIMDSDVIKKSIEDMITSDKGKEFWKKTFKDPEFVAAYAKALEDEHKKMLKDLTKDPQYRGMLIEILKEPDLEKEMDKLLKTKEMRSVYKELIIETMDSPLVQAKMQERLDKAVSKAAEKETKGEEKDKKDKE
;
A
#
# COMPACT_ATOMS: atom_id res chain seq x y z
N MET A 1 102.49 -30.90 32.31
CA MET A 1 101.44 -29.90 32.59
C MET A 1 100.22 -30.02 31.65
N LYS A 2 99.76 -31.24 31.30
CA LYS A 2 98.59 -31.45 30.42
C LYS A 2 97.43 -32.21 31.09
N VAL A 3 97.62 -32.70 32.32
CA VAL A 3 96.61 -33.49 33.06
C VAL A 3 95.82 -32.65 34.07
N GLY A 4 96.42 -31.57 34.62
CA GLY A 4 95.75 -30.68 35.58
C GLY A 4 94.70 -29.74 34.97
N VAL A 5 94.85 -29.39 33.68
CA VAL A 5 93.90 -28.51 32.96
C VAL A 5 92.63 -29.28 32.53
N ALA A 6 92.74 -30.58 32.26
CA ALA A 6 91.61 -31.43 31.88
C ALA A 6 90.66 -31.73 33.07
N LEU A 7 91.18 -31.77 34.30
CA LEU A 7 90.40 -32.07 35.51
C LEU A 7 89.62 -30.83 36.00
N LEU A 8 90.12 -29.63 35.74
CA LEU A 8 89.50 -28.36 36.11
C LEU A 8 88.37 -27.95 35.13
N PHE A 9 88.46 -28.35 33.85
CA PHE A 9 87.43 -28.10 32.85
C PHE A 9 86.20 -29.02 33.00
N THR A 10 86.41 -30.24 33.50
CA THR A 10 85.32 -31.23 33.71
C THR A 10 84.43 -30.88 34.91
N SER A 11 84.95 -30.10 35.88
CA SER A 11 84.18 -29.65 37.05
C SER A 11 83.26 -28.44 36.78
N PHE A 12 83.50 -27.69 35.69
CA PHE A 12 82.69 -26.51 35.33
C PHE A 12 81.47 -26.86 34.44
N LEU A 13 81.48 -28.03 33.81
CA LEU A 13 80.41 -28.52 32.92
C LEU A 13 79.22 -29.16 33.65
N LEU A 14 79.32 -29.41 34.96
CA LEU A 14 78.26 -30.05 35.76
C LEU A 14 77.26 -29.07 36.40
N ILE A 15 77.47 -27.75 36.29
CA ILE A 15 76.60 -26.74 36.92
C ILE A 15 75.46 -26.26 35.97
N PHE A 16 75.53 -26.61 34.68
CA PHE A 16 74.51 -26.21 33.69
C PHE A 16 73.51 -27.31 33.28
N SER A 17 73.57 -28.51 33.86
CA SER A 17 72.62 -29.60 33.58
C SER A 17 71.47 -29.66 34.61
N GLY A 18 70.90 -28.49 34.92
CA GLY A 18 69.79 -28.32 35.86
C GLY A 18 68.59 -27.61 35.25
N CYS A 19 68.04 -28.13 34.14
CA CYS A 19 66.63 -27.99 33.76
C CYS A 19 66.37 -28.85 32.52
N ALA A 20 66.29 -30.15 32.72
CA ALA A 20 65.49 -30.99 31.84
C ALA A 20 64.04 -30.89 32.34
N GLN A 21 63.12 -30.73 31.36
CA GLN A 21 61.70 -31.13 31.44
C GLN A 21 60.66 -30.06 31.84
N ASN A 22 60.15 -29.32 30.84
CA ASN A 22 58.71 -29.32 30.46
C ASN A 22 58.37 -28.21 29.44
N GLY A 23 58.76 -28.40 28.17
CA GLY A 23 58.48 -27.41 27.11
C GLY A 23 57.23 -27.67 26.25
N ALA A 24 56.37 -28.65 26.57
CA ALA A 24 55.23 -29.00 25.71
C ALA A 24 53.89 -29.26 26.45
N GLY A 25 53.90 -29.26 27.78
CA GLY A 25 52.72 -29.38 28.63
C GLY A 25 52.40 -28.12 29.44
N GLN A 26 53.37 -27.20 29.57
CA GLN A 26 53.23 -25.99 30.37
C GLN A 26 52.39 -24.92 29.65
N ASP A 27 52.59 -24.70 28.35
CA ASP A 27 51.77 -23.77 27.54
C ASP A 27 50.28 -24.16 27.49
N LYS A 28 49.95 -25.45 27.45
CA LYS A 28 48.54 -25.91 27.48
C LYS A 28 47.91 -25.79 28.87
N MET A 29 48.70 -26.00 29.92
CA MET A 29 48.24 -25.87 31.31
C MET A 29 48.05 -24.39 31.68
N GLU A 30 48.97 -23.52 31.26
CA GLU A 30 48.88 -22.06 31.37
C GLU A 30 47.74 -21.49 30.51
N TYR A 31 47.44 -22.06 29.33
CA TYR A 31 46.30 -21.64 28.52
C TYR A 31 44.95 -21.96 29.17
N GLU A 32 44.76 -23.16 29.73
CA GLU A 32 43.53 -23.51 30.44
C GLU A 32 43.38 -22.73 31.75
N GLU A 33 44.49 -22.45 32.45
CA GLU A 33 44.48 -21.61 33.65
C GLU A 33 44.19 -20.14 33.32
N THR A 34 44.77 -19.60 32.24
CA THR A 34 44.50 -18.24 31.74
C THR A 34 43.06 -18.12 31.24
N LYS A 35 42.54 -19.13 30.53
CA LYS A 35 41.14 -19.19 30.09
C LYS A 35 40.19 -19.20 31.28
N LYS A 36 40.50 -19.97 32.32
CA LYS A 36 39.71 -20.00 33.56
C LYS A 36 39.75 -18.64 34.26
N MET A 37 40.93 -18.02 34.34
CA MET A 37 41.11 -16.68 34.89
C MET A 37 40.29 -15.63 34.11
N VAL A 38 40.31 -15.65 32.78
CA VAL A 38 39.53 -14.72 31.94
C VAL A 38 38.02 -14.95 32.12
N VAL A 39 37.57 -16.21 32.16
CA VAL A 39 36.15 -16.54 32.41
C VAL A 39 35.71 -16.07 33.80
N ASP A 40 36.58 -16.22 34.80
CA ASP A 40 36.30 -15.78 36.16
C ASP A 40 36.25 -14.25 36.24
N ILE A 41 37.16 -13.53 35.58
CA ILE A 41 37.13 -12.06 35.42
C ILE A 41 35.82 -11.61 34.77
N LEU A 42 35.38 -12.23 33.68
CA LEU A 42 34.11 -11.89 33.01
C LEU A 42 32.89 -12.15 33.91
N LYS A 43 32.97 -13.12 34.83
CA LYS A 43 31.89 -13.44 35.78
C LYS A 43 31.90 -12.57 37.03
N THR A 44 33.03 -11.93 37.35
CA THR A 44 33.12 -11.00 38.49
C THR A 44 32.19 -9.80 38.29
N ASP A 45 31.86 -9.14 39.39
CA ASP A 45 31.01 -7.96 39.36
C ASP A 45 31.65 -6.81 38.58
N ASP A 46 32.99 -6.71 38.60
CA ASP A 46 33.72 -5.70 37.83
C ASP A 46 33.71 -6.02 36.31
N GLY A 47 33.84 -7.29 35.93
CA GLY A 47 33.67 -7.72 34.54
C GLY A 47 32.26 -7.47 34.01
N LYS A 48 31.24 -7.76 34.81
CA LYS A 48 29.83 -7.45 34.47
C LYS A 48 29.59 -5.95 34.36
N LYS A 49 30.12 -5.14 35.29
CA LYS A 49 30.03 -3.67 35.24
C LYS A 49 30.71 -3.10 34.02
N ALA A 50 31.92 -3.55 33.68
CA ALA A 50 32.63 -3.09 32.49
C ALA A 50 31.85 -3.39 31.20
N ILE A 51 31.28 -4.59 31.08
CA ILE A 51 30.40 -4.94 29.95
C ILE A 51 29.13 -4.09 29.97
N GLN A 52 28.53 -3.88 31.13
CA GLN A 52 27.34 -3.06 31.29
C GLN A 52 27.61 -1.61 30.89
N ASP A 53 28.76 -1.03 31.24
CA ASP A 53 29.15 0.33 30.89
C ASP A 53 29.35 0.48 29.38
N ILE A 54 29.98 -0.53 28.74
CA ILE A 54 30.16 -0.57 27.29
C ILE A 54 28.82 -0.72 26.54
N ILE A 55 27.92 -1.60 27.01
CA ILE A 55 26.59 -1.79 26.39
C ILE A 55 25.66 -0.60 26.71
N SER A 56 25.92 0.13 27.79
CA SER A 56 25.16 1.32 28.15
C SER A 56 25.58 2.55 27.34
N ASP A 57 26.71 2.50 26.64
CA ASP A 57 27.07 3.52 25.65
C ASP A 57 26.07 3.50 24.48
N ASP A 58 25.50 4.67 24.16
CA ASP A 58 24.42 4.79 23.17
C ASP A 58 24.82 4.28 21.79
N LYS A 59 26.10 4.40 21.41
CA LYS A 59 26.60 3.97 20.11
C LYS A 59 26.67 2.44 20.04
N THR A 60 27.26 1.81 21.05
CA THR A 60 27.36 0.35 21.12
C THR A 60 25.99 -0.30 21.30
N LYS A 61 25.12 0.32 22.08
CA LYS A 61 23.73 -0.10 22.26
C LYS A 61 22.96 -0.10 20.94
N ALA A 62 23.05 0.99 20.17
CA ALA A 62 22.38 1.09 18.87
C ALA A 62 22.88 0.03 17.89
N GLU A 63 24.19 -0.17 17.78
CA GLU A 63 24.79 -1.15 16.86
C GLU A 63 24.41 -2.59 17.22
N LEU A 64 24.47 -2.95 18.51
CA LEU A 64 24.10 -4.30 18.99
C LEU A 64 22.60 -4.60 18.86
N ILE A 65 21.74 -3.61 19.13
CA ILE A 65 20.28 -3.76 19.06
C ILE A 65 19.83 -3.87 17.59
N MET A 66 20.36 -3.02 16.71
CA MET A 66 19.92 -2.94 15.32
C MET A 66 20.38 -4.12 14.46
N ASP A 67 21.53 -4.73 14.78
CA ASP A 67 22.05 -5.89 14.02
C ASP A 67 21.43 -7.23 14.46
N SER A 68 20.59 -7.24 15.49
CA SER A 68 19.99 -8.49 15.97
C SER A 68 18.86 -8.97 15.05
N ASP A 69 19.03 -10.17 14.47
CA ASP A 69 17.97 -10.86 13.72
C ASP A 69 16.71 -11.09 14.57
N VAL A 70 16.88 -11.15 15.90
CA VAL A 70 15.78 -11.23 16.87
C VAL A 70 14.89 -9.99 16.80
N ILE A 71 15.44 -8.79 16.63
CA ILE A 71 14.64 -7.56 16.52
C ILE A 71 13.95 -7.48 15.15
N LYS A 72 14.65 -7.80 14.06
CA LYS A 72 14.03 -7.86 12.72
C LYS A 72 12.83 -8.81 12.73
N LYS A 73 13.02 -10.02 13.27
CA LYS A 73 11.97 -11.02 13.41
C LYS A 73 10.85 -10.57 14.35
N SER A 74 11.18 -9.91 15.45
CA SER A 74 10.16 -9.40 16.39
C SER A 74 9.32 -8.28 15.76
N ILE A 75 9.92 -7.40 14.96
CA ILE A 75 9.20 -6.36 14.22
C ILE A 75 8.34 -6.99 13.12
N GLU A 76 8.88 -7.95 12.38
CA GLU A 76 8.15 -8.69 11.36
C GLU A 76 6.95 -9.43 11.97
N ASP A 77 7.17 -10.18 13.06
CA ASP A 77 6.12 -10.86 13.82
C ASP A 77 5.11 -9.84 14.37
N MET A 78 5.55 -8.70 14.88
CA MET A 78 4.62 -7.66 15.37
C MET A 78 3.74 -7.12 14.24
N ILE A 79 4.27 -6.91 13.04
CA ILE A 79 3.53 -6.33 11.91
C ILE A 79 2.62 -7.37 11.24
N THR A 80 3.09 -8.61 11.11
CA THR A 80 2.39 -9.68 10.36
C THR A 80 1.45 -10.50 11.23
N SER A 81 1.62 -10.49 12.55
CA SER A 81 0.74 -11.24 13.46
C SER A 81 -0.64 -10.59 13.63
N ASP A 82 -1.58 -11.40 14.14
CA ASP A 82 -2.90 -10.92 14.53
C ASP A 82 -2.85 -9.78 15.56
N LYS A 83 -1.81 -9.75 16.41
CA LYS A 83 -1.60 -8.63 17.36
C LYS A 83 -1.31 -7.32 16.63
N GLY A 84 -0.52 -7.36 15.57
CA GLY A 84 -0.28 -6.21 14.69
C GLY A 84 -1.56 -5.74 14.01
N LYS A 85 -2.35 -6.67 13.49
CA LYS A 85 -3.66 -6.36 12.89
C LYS A 85 -4.61 -5.71 13.88
N GLU A 86 -4.70 -6.22 15.12
CA GLU A 86 -5.51 -5.62 16.18
C GLU A 86 -4.98 -4.26 16.64
N PHE A 87 -3.65 -4.09 16.71
CA PHE A 87 -3.03 -2.78 16.96
C PHE A 87 -3.49 -1.78 15.90
N TRP A 88 -3.32 -2.08 14.61
CA TRP A 88 -3.76 -1.20 13.52
C TRP A 88 -5.26 -0.92 13.58
N LYS A 89 -6.12 -1.92 13.79
CA LYS A 89 -7.56 -1.71 13.95
C LYS A 89 -7.91 -0.78 15.10
N LYS A 90 -7.18 -0.82 16.21
CA LYS A 90 -7.38 0.08 17.35
C LYS A 90 -6.87 1.48 17.04
N THR A 91 -5.70 1.58 16.44
CA THR A 91 -5.06 2.85 16.09
C THR A 91 -5.85 3.61 15.01
N PHE A 92 -6.44 2.93 14.03
CA PHE A 92 -7.35 3.53 13.05
C PHE A 92 -8.71 3.97 13.62
N LYS A 93 -9.00 3.72 14.91
CA LYS A 93 -10.16 4.30 15.61
C LYS A 93 -9.85 5.63 16.27
N ASP A 94 -8.57 5.99 16.39
CA ASP A 94 -8.13 7.27 16.96
C ASP A 94 -8.22 8.37 15.88
N PRO A 95 -9.07 9.39 16.06
CA PRO A 95 -9.23 10.47 15.08
C PRO A 95 -7.95 11.26 14.82
N GLU A 96 -7.10 11.47 15.83
CA GLU A 96 -5.85 12.23 15.66
C GLU A 96 -4.88 11.47 14.76
N PHE A 97 -4.73 10.17 15.03
CA PHE A 97 -3.93 9.29 14.20
C PHE A 97 -4.46 9.23 12.76
N VAL A 98 -5.76 9.01 12.58
CA VAL A 98 -6.38 8.92 11.25
C VAL A 98 -6.22 10.22 10.47
N ALA A 99 -6.37 11.38 11.12
CA ALA A 99 -6.17 12.67 10.49
C ALA A 99 -4.72 12.87 10.03
N ALA A 100 -3.74 12.56 10.89
CA ALA A 100 -2.34 12.65 10.55
C ALA A 100 -1.96 11.67 9.41
N TYR A 101 -2.44 10.43 9.49
CA TYR A 101 -2.24 9.40 8.47
C TYR A 101 -2.84 9.79 7.11
N ALA A 102 -4.10 10.24 7.11
CA ALA A 102 -4.77 10.70 5.89
C ALA A 102 -4.07 11.90 5.27
N LYS A 103 -3.60 12.86 6.09
CA LYS A 103 -2.85 14.02 5.62
C LYS A 103 -1.49 13.63 5.03
N ALA A 104 -0.79 12.69 5.65
CA ALA A 104 0.49 12.20 5.14
C ALA A 104 0.35 11.49 3.78
N LEU A 105 -0.79 10.82 3.53
CA LEU A 105 -1.06 10.12 2.29
C LEU A 105 -1.85 10.93 1.26
N GLU A 106 -2.24 12.16 1.58
CA GLU A 106 -3.21 12.93 0.79
C GLU A 106 -2.77 13.07 -0.68
N ASP A 107 -1.51 13.43 -0.90
CA ASP A 107 -0.99 13.69 -2.25
C ASP A 107 -0.88 12.42 -3.10
N GLU A 108 -0.33 11.34 -2.53
CA GLU A 108 -0.25 10.05 -3.23
C GLU A 108 -1.64 9.44 -3.44
N HIS A 109 -2.56 9.61 -2.48
CA HIS A 109 -3.94 9.14 -2.64
C HIS A 109 -4.69 9.91 -3.74
N LYS A 110 -4.53 11.24 -3.81
CA LYS A 110 -5.07 12.05 -4.92
C LYS A 110 -4.48 11.63 -6.26
N LYS A 111 -3.17 11.37 -6.30
CA LYS A 111 -2.49 10.93 -7.52
C LYS A 111 -3.01 9.58 -7.99
N MET A 112 -3.11 8.61 -7.08
CA MET A 112 -3.70 7.31 -7.34
C MET A 112 -5.13 7.44 -7.87
N LEU A 113 -5.99 8.22 -7.22
CA LEU A 113 -7.37 8.43 -7.69
C LEU A 113 -7.42 9.03 -9.09
N LYS A 114 -6.59 10.04 -9.39
CA LYS A 114 -6.49 10.63 -10.73
C LYS A 114 -6.02 9.62 -11.76
N ASP A 115 -5.04 8.81 -11.44
CA ASP A 115 -4.53 7.78 -12.36
C ASP A 115 -5.56 6.67 -12.58
N LEU A 116 -6.32 6.28 -11.55
CA LEU A 116 -7.44 5.35 -11.68
C LEU A 116 -8.53 5.88 -12.62
N THR A 117 -8.76 7.20 -12.73
CA THR A 117 -9.71 7.72 -13.75
C THR A 117 -9.30 7.40 -15.20
N LYS A 118 -8.01 7.12 -15.43
CA LYS A 118 -7.49 6.70 -16.74
C LYS A 118 -7.64 5.20 -16.96
N ASP A 119 -7.95 4.43 -15.91
CA ASP A 119 -8.19 3.00 -16.00
C ASP A 119 -9.62 2.69 -16.51
N PRO A 120 -9.80 1.81 -17.51
CA PRO A 120 -11.12 1.44 -18.03
C PRO A 120 -12.04 0.76 -17.01
N GLN A 121 -11.52 -0.09 -16.13
CA GLN A 121 -12.33 -0.80 -15.14
C GLN A 121 -12.85 0.17 -14.08
N TYR A 122 -11.99 1.06 -13.60
CA TYR A 122 -12.41 2.10 -12.66
C TYR A 122 -13.44 3.05 -13.27
N ARG A 123 -13.26 3.46 -14.54
CA ARG A 123 -14.31 4.21 -15.26
C ARG A 123 -15.61 3.44 -15.39
N GLY A 124 -15.55 2.13 -15.62
CA GLY A 124 -16.72 1.26 -15.64
C GLY A 124 -17.51 1.35 -14.34
N MET A 125 -16.83 1.21 -13.19
CA MET A 125 -17.45 1.37 -11.87
C MET A 125 -18.03 2.78 -11.67
N LEU A 126 -17.34 3.84 -12.11
CA LEU A 126 -17.88 5.20 -12.04
C LEU A 126 -19.17 5.36 -12.87
N ILE A 127 -19.24 4.75 -14.06
CA ILE A 127 -20.45 4.79 -14.90
C ILE A 127 -21.60 4.04 -14.25
N GLU A 128 -21.33 2.93 -13.56
CA GLU A 128 -22.35 2.20 -12.81
C GLU A 128 -22.91 3.06 -11.67
N ILE A 129 -22.04 3.74 -10.92
CA ILE A 129 -22.46 4.71 -9.89
C ILE A 129 -23.34 5.80 -10.51
N LEU A 130 -22.94 6.38 -11.65
CA LEU A 130 -23.73 7.42 -12.34
C LEU A 130 -25.13 6.96 -12.79
N LYS A 131 -25.36 5.65 -12.91
CA LYS A 131 -26.66 5.07 -13.27
C LYS A 131 -27.54 4.78 -12.04
N GLU A 132 -27.09 5.11 -10.83
CA GLU A 132 -27.91 4.93 -9.65
C GLU A 132 -29.20 5.80 -9.75
N PRO A 133 -30.36 5.29 -9.28
CA PRO A 133 -31.65 5.97 -9.45
C PRO A 133 -31.70 7.40 -8.93
N ASP A 134 -30.92 7.72 -7.90
CA ASP A 134 -30.89 9.07 -7.33
C ASP A 134 -30.12 10.05 -8.23
N LEU A 135 -29.04 9.61 -8.86
CA LEU A 135 -28.33 10.41 -9.88
C LEU A 135 -29.13 10.50 -11.17
N GLU A 136 -29.85 9.44 -11.54
CA GLU A 136 -30.79 9.48 -12.66
C GLU A 136 -31.85 10.57 -12.43
N LYS A 137 -32.47 10.66 -11.24
CA LYS A 137 -33.44 11.73 -10.93
C LYS A 137 -32.84 13.14 -11.03
N GLU A 138 -31.59 13.33 -10.59
CA GLU A 138 -30.92 14.63 -10.70
C GLU A 138 -30.62 14.98 -12.16
N MET A 139 -30.18 14.00 -12.96
CA MET A 139 -30.04 14.16 -14.40
C MET A 139 -31.40 14.51 -15.05
N ASP A 140 -32.47 13.85 -14.62
CA ASP A 140 -33.83 14.06 -15.11
C ASP A 140 -34.34 15.48 -14.82
N LYS A 141 -34.00 16.01 -13.64
CA LYS A 141 -34.26 17.42 -13.28
C LYS A 141 -33.44 18.36 -14.17
N LEU A 142 -32.17 18.05 -14.41
CA LEU A 142 -31.29 18.84 -15.26
C LEU A 142 -31.83 18.94 -16.70
N LEU A 143 -32.29 17.82 -17.28
CA LEU A 143 -32.90 17.81 -18.61
C LEU A 143 -34.19 18.64 -18.67
N LYS A 144 -34.91 18.79 -17.56
CA LYS A 144 -36.16 19.55 -17.48
C LYS A 144 -35.95 21.05 -17.20
N THR A 145 -34.71 21.51 -17.03
CA THR A 145 -34.36 22.93 -16.82
C THR A 145 -34.76 23.82 -17.99
N LYS A 146 -34.86 25.14 -17.74
CA LYS A 146 -35.28 26.10 -18.78
C LYS A 146 -34.25 26.18 -19.91
N GLU A 147 -32.98 26.05 -19.57
CA GLU A 147 -31.83 26.08 -20.47
C GLU A 147 -31.90 24.90 -21.44
N MET A 148 -32.08 23.67 -20.92
CA MET A 148 -32.23 22.48 -21.76
C MET A 148 -33.50 22.52 -22.60
N ARG A 149 -34.62 23.02 -22.05
CA ARG A 149 -35.85 23.24 -22.83
C ARG A 149 -35.66 24.21 -24.00
N SER A 150 -34.77 25.20 -23.87
CA SER A 150 -34.46 26.11 -24.99
C SER A 150 -33.76 25.36 -26.12
N VAL A 151 -32.74 24.55 -25.79
CA VAL A 151 -32.05 23.68 -26.75
C VAL A 151 -33.03 22.72 -27.43
N TYR A 152 -33.95 22.12 -26.67
CA TYR A 152 -34.96 21.23 -27.25
C TYR A 152 -35.92 21.95 -28.18
N LYS A 153 -36.34 23.18 -27.85
CA LYS A 153 -37.21 23.97 -28.73
C LYS A 153 -36.52 24.29 -30.06
N GLU A 154 -35.26 24.71 -30.00
CA GLU A 154 -34.46 24.99 -31.20
C GLU A 154 -34.30 23.74 -32.05
N LEU A 155 -33.91 22.61 -31.43
CA LEU A 155 -33.80 21.32 -32.13
C LEU A 155 -35.12 20.88 -32.76
N ILE A 156 -36.27 21.09 -32.09
CA ILE A 156 -37.59 20.78 -32.64
C ILE A 156 -37.89 21.65 -33.87
N ILE A 157 -37.59 22.95 -33.81
CA ILE A 157 -37.79 23.87 -34.94
C ILE A 157 -36.90 23.45 -36.12
N GLU A 158 -35.60 23.23 -35.89
CA GLU A 158 -34.66 22.76 -36.92
C GLU A 158 -35.12 21.43 -37.54
N THR A 159 -35.62 20.51 -36.70
CA THR A 159 -36.16 19.24 -37.17
C THR A 159 -37.40 19.43 -38.03
N MET A 160 -38.31 20.35 -37.65
CA MET A 160 -39.50 20.69 -38.44
C MET A 160 -39.15 21.40 -39.75
N ASP A 161 -38.07 22.15 -39.79
CA ASP A 161 -37.57 22.83 -40.99
C ASP A 161 -36.83 21.88 -41.94
N SER A 162 -36.55 20.65 -41.53
CA SER A 162 -35.97 19.62 -42.38
C SER A 162 -36.91 19.28 -43.55
N PRO A 163 -36.43 19.34 -44.82
CA PRO A 163 -37.25 19.02 -46.00
C PRO A 163 -37.89 17.63 -45.92
N LEU A 164 -37.20 16.65 -45.31
CA LEU A 164 -37.71 15.30 -45.13
C LEU A 164 -38.91 15.27 -44.16
N VAL A 165 -38.84 16.05 -43.07
CA VAL A 165 -39.89 16.13 -42.07
C VAL A 165 -41.08 16.91 -42.63
N GLN A 166 -40.83 18.03 -43.31
CA GLN A 166 -41.88 18.81 -44.00
C GLN A 166 -42.62 17.95 -45.03
N ALA A 167 -41.91 17.19 -45.88
CA ALA A 167 -42.53 16.31 -46.86
C ALA A 167 -43.39 15.22 -46.20
N LYS A 168 -42.90 14.59 -45.12
CA LYS A 168 -43.70 13.62 -44.34
C LYS A 168 -44.91 14.28 -43.69
N MET A 169 -44.78 15.51 -43.20
CA MET A 169 -45.87 16.23 -42.56
C MET A 169 -46.95 16.59 -43.59
N GLN A 170 -46.55 17.01 -44.79
CA GLN A 170 -47.45 17.26 -45.92
C GLN A 170 -48.17 15.98 -46.35
N GLU A 171 -47.46 14.86 -46.52
CA GLU A 171 -48.07 13.56 -46.85
C GLU A 171 -49.12 13.13 -45.82
N ARG A 172 -48.89 13.41 -44.53
CA ARG A 172 -49.84 13.12 -43.45
C ARG A 172 -51.05 14.05 -43.50
N LEU A 173 -50.85 15.34 -43.79
CA LEU A 173 -51.94 16.31 -43.96
C LEU A 173 -52.81 15.93 -45.16
N ASP A 174 -52.22 15.59 -46.30
CA ASP A 174 -52.94 15.17 -47.50
C ASP A 174 -53.77 13.90 -47.23
N LYS A 175 -53.19 12.92 -46.54
CA LYS A 175 -53.92 11.72 -46.11
C LYS A 175 -55.05 12.02 -45.13
N ALA A 176 -54.88 12.99 -44.22
CA ALA A 176 -55.91 13.39 -43.27
C ALA A 176 -57.08 14.09 -43.98
N VAL A 177 -56.78 15.00 -44.92
CA VAL A 177 -57.77 15.68 -45.76
C VAL A 177 -58.53 14.66 -46.62
N SER A 178 -57.83 13.74 -47.29
CA SER A 178 -58.45 12.67 -48.08
C SER A 178 -59.41 11.81 -47.23
N LYS A 179 -59.00 11.43 -46.01
CA LYS A 179 -59.86 10.66 -45.09
C LYS A 179 -61.05 11.45 -44.57
N ALA A 180 -60.92 12.76 -44.39
CA ALA A 180 -62.02 13.63 -43.99
C ALA A 180 -63.06 13.73 -45.12
N ALA A 181 -62.60 13.95 -46.36
CA ALA A 181 -63.46 13.99 -47.54
C ALA A 181 -64.18 12.65 -47.81
N GLU A 182 -63.49 11.51 -47.61
CA GLU A 182 -64.10 10.16 -47.69
C GLU A 182 -65.14 9.89 -46.59
N LYS A 183 -65.02 10.56 -45.43
CA LYS A 183 -66.01 10.46 -44.35
C LYS A 183 -67.24 11.33 -44.60
N GLU A 184 -67.07 12.52 -45.19
CA GLU A 184 -68.19 13.39 -45.56
C GLU A 184 -69.04 12.78 -46.69
N THR A 185 -68.39 12.18 -47.70
CA THR A 185 -69.09 11.47 -48.79
C THR A 185 -69.89 10.24 -48.32
N LYS A 186 -69.41 9.52 -47.30
CA LYS A 186 -70.18 8.43 -46.65
C LYS A 186 -71.27 8.91 -45.69
N GLY A 187 -71.20 10.15 -45.22
CA GLY A 187 -72.25 10.78 -44.41
C GLY A 187 -73.45 11.21 -45.27
N GLU A 188 -73.20 11.82 -46.43
CA GLU A 188 -74.25 12.23 -47.37
C GLU A 188 -74.99 11.07 -48.04
N GLU A 189 -74.35 9.89 -48.20
CA GLU A 189 -75.00 8.70 -48.75
C GLU A 189 -75.97 8.02 -47.76
N LYS A 190 -75.79 8.22 -46.45
CA LYS A 190 -76.77 7.76 -45.44
C LYS A 190 -77.96 8.71 -45.31
N ASP A 191 -77.75 10.02 -45.40
CA ASP A 191 -78.83 11.02 -45.27
C ASP A 191 -79.76 11.06 -46.50
N LYS A 192 -79.29 10.60 -47.67
CA LYS A 192 -80.12 10.41 -48.87
C LYS A 192 -80.93 9.11 -48.89
N LYS A 193 -80.55 8.09 -48.11
CA LYS A 193 -81.25 6.79 -48.08
C LYS A 193 -82.38 6.71 -47.05
N ASP A 194 -82.41 7.63 -46.08
CA ASP A 194 -83.51 7.77 -45.10
C ASP A 194 -84.60 8.78 -45.55
N LYS A 195 -84.49 9.33 -46.78
CA LYS A 195 -85.46 10.27 -47.37
C LYS A 195 -86.19 9.75 -48.62
N GLU A 196 -85.98 8.49 -48.99
CA GLU A 196 -86.76 7.75 -50.00
C GLU A 196 -87.55 6.63 -49.33
#